data_AF-A0A6S7LIL1-F1
#
_entry.id   AF-A0A6S7LIL1-F1
#
_cell.length_a   1.000
_cell.length_b   1.000
_cell.length_c   1.000
_cell.angle_alpha   90.00
_cell.angle_beta   90.00
_cell.angle_gamma   90.00
#
_symmetry.space_group_name_H-M   'P 1'
#
loop_
_entity.id
_entity.type
_entity.pdbx_description
1 polymer ?
#
loop_
_entity_poly.entity_id
_entity_poly.type
_entity_poly.pdbx_seq_one_letter_code
_entity_poly.pdbx_strand_id
1 'polypeptide(L)'
;MGYYRQHGKFVGSYESCSTAAFKHGRTETVRPASLATVACSQAFDRTHKAGVDEMTSLIQKASEYHNQLIKEAAMGFGVNGYVFKFERRNLNPCKRNKSISRLCRSLVMKFHNNIIKNRPFVRNLSSLHTWFPTRKIVNEGPQI
;
A
#
# COMPACT_ATOMS: atom_id res chain seq x y z
N MET A 1 -4.28 -6.53 13.15
CA MET A 1 -4.95 -7.37 14.17
C MET A 1 -4.00 -8.20 15.02
N GLY A 2 -3.39 -9.28 14.52
CA GLY A 2 -2.56 -10.17 15.36
C GLY A 2 -1.45 -9.45 16.12
N TYR A 3 -0.71 -8.57 15.44
CA TYR A 3 0.33 -7.74 16.06
C TYR A 3 -0.19 -6.80 17.16
N TYR A 4 -1.35 -6.17 16.94
CA TYR A 4 -1.96 -5.27 17.93
C TYR A 4 -2.37 -6.03 19.20
N ARG A 5 -2.92 -7.24 19.07
CA ARG A 5 -3.29 -8.08 20.22
C ARG A 5 -2.10 -8.52 21.07
N GLN A 6 -0.93 -8.69 20.46
CA GLN A 6 0.29 -9.11 21.17
C GLN A 6 1.03 -7.94 21.82
N HIS A 7 1.04 -6.76 21.18
CA HIS A 7 1.89 -5.65 21.58
C HIS A 7 1.15 -4.39 22.05
N GLY A 8 -0.18 -4.35 21.93
CA GLY A 8 -1.01 -3.20 22.29
C GLY A 8 -0.74 -1.93 21.47
N LYS A 9 0.03 -2.02 20.39
CA LYS A 9 0.44 -0.87 19.57
C LYS A 9 0.30 -1.14 18.09
N PHE A 10 0.06 -0.08 17.33
CA PHE A 10 0.11 -0.09 15.87
C PHE A 10 1.50 0.32 15.40
N VAL A 11 1.98 -0.37 14.38
CA VAL A 11 3.24 -0.04 13.71
C VAL A 11 2.99 0.07 12.20
N GLY A 12 3.89 0.76 11.51
CA GLY A 12 3.85 0.77 10.06
C GLY A 12 3.95 -0.65 9.51
N SER A 13 3.19 -0.95 8.47
CA SER A 13 3.29 -2.22 7.75
C SER A 13 3.69 -1.94 6.31
N TYR A 14 4.50 -2.84 5.74
CA TYR A 14 4.98 -2.80 4.38
C TYR A 14 4.53 -4.09 3.70
N GLU A 15 3.91 -3.95 2.54
CA GLU A 15 3.59 -5.07 1.68
C GLU A 15 4.04 -4.80 0.25
N SER A 16 4.76 -5.75 -0.35
CA SER A 16 5.22 -5.63 -1.73
C SER A 16 4.09 -5.93 -2.71
N CYS A 17 3.84 -5.02 -3.65
CA CYS A 17 2.89 -5.20 -4.75
C CYS A 17 3.64 -5.22 -6.09
N SER A 18 3.30 -6.15 -6.98
CA SER A 18 3.93 -6.27 -8.29
C SER A 18 3.39 -5.22 -9.25
N THR A 19 4.28 -4.58 -10.01
CA THR A 19 3.91 -3.67 -11.13
C THR A 19 4.23 -4.30 -12.49
N ALA A 20 4.25 -5.63 -12.57
CA ALA A 20 4.61 -6.37 -13.78
C ALA A 20 3.74 -6.03 -15.02
N ALA A 21 2.57 -5.41 -14.82
CA ALA A 21 1.76 -4.86 -15.90
C ALA A 21 2.47 -3.74 -16.71
N PHE A 22 3.50 -3.11 -16.16
CA PHE A 22 4.27 -2.05 -16.82
C PHE A 22 5.59 -2.56 -17.41
N LYS A 23 6.01 -1.97 -18.53
CA LYS A 23 7.35 -2.20 -19.10
C LYS A 23 8.43 -1.74 -18.11
N HIS A 24 9.30 -2.67 -17.70
CA HIS A 24 10.27 -2.49 -16.60
C HIS A 24 9.65 -2.29 -15.21
N GLY A 25 8.43 -2.81 -15.00
CA GLY A 25 7.79 -2.86 -13.69
C GLY A 25 8.71 -3.49 -12.63
N ARG A 26 8.86 -2.79 -11.50
CA ARG A 26 9.54 -3.30 -10.30
C ARG A 26 8.45 -3.68 -9.29
N THR A 27 8.55 -3.16 -8.08
CA THR A 27 7.59 -3.41 -7.00
C THR A 27 7.16 -2.09 -6.41
N GLU A 28 5.86 -1.91 -6.21
CA GLU A 28 5.30 -0.83 -5.41
C GLU A 28 5.10 -1.31 -3.96
N THR A 29 4.81 -0.35 -3.09
CA THR A 29 4.58 -0.61 -1.67
C THR A 29 3.14 -0.29 -1.28
N VAL A 30 2.43 -1.31 -0.81
CA VAL A 30 1.14 -1.17 -0.14
C VAL A 30 1.39 -0.99 1.37
N ARG A 31 0.64 -0.08 1.99
CA ARG A 31 0.69 0.19 3.43
C ARG A 31 -0.65 -0.24 4.04
N PRO A 32 -0.80 -1.51 4.46
CA PRO A 32 -2.10 -2.01 4.93
C PRO A 32 -2.51 -1.43 6.29
N ALA A 33 -1.56 -0.92 7.07
CA ALA A 33 -1.83 -0.23 8.34
C ALA A 33 -2.53 1.11 8.09
N SER A 34 -3.85 1.09 8.09
CA SER A 34 -4.75 2.22 7.82
C SER A 34 -5.73 2.43 8.98
N LEU A 35 -6.42 3.58 8.99
CA LEU A 35 -7.44 3.88 9.98
C LEU A 35 -8.55 2.81 10.02
N ALA A 36 -8.93 2.25 8.87
CA ALA A 36 -9.91 1.17 8.80
C ALA A 36 -9.41 -0.10 9.53
N THR A 37 -8.14 -0.47 9.34
CA THR A 37 -7.54 -1.62 10.05
C THR A 37 -7.33 -1.38 11.55
N VAL A 38 -7.14 -0.12 11.96
CA VAL A 38 -7.05 0.29 13.38
C VAL A 38 -8.42 0.10 14.04
N ALA A 39 -9.47 0.70 13.48
CA ALA A 39 -10.84 0.58 13.99
C ALA A 39 -11.27 -0.89 14.06
N CYS A 40 -10.98 -1.66 13.01
CA CYS A 40 -11.26 -3.09 13.00
C CYS A 40 -10.43 -3.85 14.04
N SER A 41 -9.13 -3.56 14.22
CA SER A 41 -8.33 -4.24 15.26
C SER A 41 -8.77 -3.92 16.68
N GLN A 42 -9.27 -2.71 16.93
CA GLN A 42 -9.80 -2.28 18.23
C GLN A 42 -11.15 -2.93 18.53
N ALA A 43 -12.03 -3.04 17.54
CA ALA A 43 -13.33 -3.71 17.70
C ALA A 43 -13.19 -5.21 18.05
N PHE A 44 -12.10 -5.85 17.62
CA PHE A 44 -11.77 -7.25 17.91
C PHE A 44 -10.96 -7.45 19.21
N ASP A 45 -10.70 -6.39 19.96
CA ASP A 45 -10.02 -6.50 21.25
C ASP A 45 -10.96 -7.00 22.35
N ARG A 46 -10.41 -7.72 23.33
CA ARG A 46 -11.17 -8.52 24.32
C ARG A 46 -12.10 -7.70 25.22
N THR A 47 -11.94 -6.38 25.25
CA THR A 47 -12.70 -5.47 26.08
C THR A 47 -13.92 -4.85 25.37
N HIS A 48 -14.12 -5.11 24.08
CA HIS A 48 -15.16 -4.44 23.28
C HIS A 48 -16.42 -5.31 23.12
N LYS A 49 -17.59 -4.72 23.40
CA LYS A 49 -18.93 -5.37 23.30
C LYS A 49 -19.56 -5.18 21.91
N ALA A 50 -18.75 -5.14 20.85
CA ALA A 50 -19.28 -4.92 19.50
C ALA A 50 -20.21 -6.07 19.09
N GLY A 51 -21.31 -5.76 18.41
CA GLY A 51 -22.19 -6.77 17.81
C GLY A 51 -21.49 -7.51 16.68
N VAL A 52 -21.89 -8.76 16.43
CA VAL A 52 -21.32 -9.59 15.34
C VAL A 52 -21.45 -8.88 13.97
N ASP A 53 -22.57 -8.20 13.75
CA ASP A 53 -22.82 -7.46 12.51
C ASP A 53 -21.88 -6.27 12.34
N GLU A 54 -21.62 -5.53 13.42
CA GLU A 54 -20.69 -4.40 13.43
C GLU A 54 -19.26 -4.88 13.12
N MET A 55 -18.81 -5.95 13.78
CA MET A 55 -17.50 -6.56 13.53
C MET A 55 -17.33 -7.02 12.08
N THR A 56 -18.37 -7.65 11.53
CA THR A 56 -18.38 -8.09 10.13
C THR A 56 -18.28 -6.89 9.18
N SER A 57 -19.04 -5.83 9.45
CA SER A 57 -18.98 -4.60 8.64
C SER A 57 -17.59 -3.94 8.66
N LEU A 58 -16.90 -3.97 9.81
CA LEU A 58 -15.56 -3.40 9.96
C LEU A 58 -14.51 -4.22 9.21
N ILE A 59 -14.62 -5.56 9.23
CA ILE A 59 -13.76 -6.44 8.42
C ILE A 59 -13.95 -6.12 6.94
N GLN A 60 -15.20 -6.00 6.50
CA GLN A 60 -15.51 -5.74 5.10
C GLN A 60 -14.94 -4.40 4.64
N LYS A 61 -15.16 -3.33 5.41
CA LYS A 61 -14.58 -2.00 5.15
C LYS A 61 -13.05 -2.02 5.10
N ALA A 62 -12.41 -2.70 6.06
CA ALA A 62 -10.95 -2.82 6.07
C ALA A 62 -10.42 -3.59 4.84
N SER A 63 -11.13 -4.63 4.41
CA SER A 63 -10.78 -5.44 3.24
C SER A 63 -10.96 -4.68 1.93
N GLU A 64 -12.08 -3.97 1.78
CA GLU A 64 -12.36 -3.12 0.61
C GLU A 64 -11.29 -2.02 0.46
N TYR A 65 -10.95 -1.34 1.56
CA TYR A 65 -9.91 -0.32 1.56
C TYR A 65 -8.53 -0.90 1.18
N HIS A 66 -8.19 -2.07 1.72
CA HIS A 66 -6.93 -2.73 1.37
C HIS A 66 -6.88 -3.14 -0.11
N ASN A 67 -7.98 -3.67 -0.65
CA ASN A 67 -8.11 -4.01 -2.06
C ASN A 67 -7.97 -2.77 -2.96
N GLN A 68 -8.52 -1.63 -2.54
CA GLN A 68 -8.35 -0.36 -3.25
C GLN A 68 -6.87 0.06 -3.30
N LEU A 69 -6.16 -0.02 -2.16
CA LEU A 69 -4.72 0.26 -2.11
C LEU A 69 -3.89 -0.68 -3.01
N ILE A 70 -4.25 -1.96 -3.09
CA ILE A 70 -3.60 -2.92 -3.99
C ILE A 70 -3.81 -2.51 -5.45
N LYS A 71 -5.05 -2.15 -5.84
CA LYS A 71 -5.35 -1.72 -7.21
C LYS A 71 -4.56 -0.47 -7.58
N GLU A 72 -4.54 0.52 -6.70
CA GLU A 72 -3.77 1.76 -6.90
C GLU A 72 -2.27 1.47 -7.04
N ALA A 73 -1.71 0.63 -6.16
CA ALA A 73 -0.30 0.25 -6.23
C ALA A 73 0.03 -0.55 -7.50
N ALA A 74 -0.83 -1.49 -7.90
CA ALA A 74 -0.66 -2.29 -9.11
C ALA A 74 -0.74 -1.44 -10.39
N MET A 75 -1.54 -0.37 -10.38
CA MET A 75 -1.62 0.63 -11.46
C MET A 75 -0.51 1.70 -11.38
N GLY A 76 0.45 1.57 -10.46
CA GLY A 76 1.58 2.51 -10.35
C GLY A 76 1.22 3.84 -9.67
N PHE A 77 0.06 3.95 -9.04
CA PHE A 77 -0.35 5.12 -8.24
C PHE A 77 0.10 5.03 -6.77
N GLY A 78 1.02 4.12 -6.44
CA GLY A 78 1.56 3.97 -5.09
C GLY A 78 2.33 5.21 -4.61
N VAL A 79 1.98 5.72 -3.42
CA VAL A 79 2.63 6.89 -2.80
C VAL A 79 4.15 6.71 -2.65
N ASN A 80 4.59 5.48 -2.34
CA ASN A 80 6.01 5.19 -2.11
C ASN A 80 6.85 5.32 -3.40
N GLY A 81 6.34 4.85 -4.54
CA GLY A 81 6.98 5.03 -5.84
C GLY A 81 7.14 6.50 -6.24
N TYR A 82 6.11 7.33 -6.01
CA TYR A 82 6.18 8.77 -6.27
C TYR A 82 7.23 9.47 -5.40
N VAL A 83 7.24 9.20 -4.09
CA VAL A 83 8.23 9.77 -3.16
C VAL A 83 9.64 9.36 -3.56
N PHE A 84 9.86 8.10 -3.95
CA PHE A 84 11.17 7.62 -4.39
C PHE A 84 11.63 8.27 -5.70
N LYS A 85 10.73 8.37 -6.69
CA LYS A 85 11.02 9.03 -7.97
C LYS A 85 11.32 10.52 -7.76
N PHE A 86 10.59 11.18 -6.87
CA PHE A 86 10.78 12.58 -6.55
C PHE A 86 12.09 12.83 -5.78
N GLU A 87 12.44 11.99 -4.80
CA GLU A 87 13.74 12.02 -4.12
C GLU A 87 14.88 11.88 -5.15
N ARG A 88 14.82 10.87 -6.03
CA ARG A 88 15.84 10.67 -7.07
C ARG A 88 16.00 11.86 -8.01
N ARG A 89 14.91 12.53 -8.40
CA ARG A 89 15.02 13.75 -9.24
C ARG A 89 15.77 14.87 -8.51
N ASN A 90 15.49 15.08 -7.22
CA ASN A 90 16.06 16.16 -6.41
C ASN A 90 17.48 15.86 -5.89
N LEU A 91 17.94 14.61 -5.97
CA LEU A 91 19.33 14.24 -5.69
C LEU A 91 20.29 14.59 -6.83
N ASN A 92 19.78 14.89 -8.03
CA ASN A 92 20.60 15.39 -9.12
C ASN A 92 21.17 16.77 -8.77
N PRO A 93 22.50 16.97 -8.84
CA PRO A 93 23.16 18.19 -8.38
C PRO A 93 22.65 19.45 -9.08
N CYS A 94 22.21 19.33 -10.33
CA CYS A 94 21.66 20.41 -11.15
C CYS A 94 20.20 20.81 -10.83
N LYS A 95 19.45 20.04 -10.04
CA LYS A 95 18.03 20.32 -9.71
C LYS A 95 17.73 20.27 -8.21
N ARG A 96 18.76 20.43 -7.37
CA ARG A 96 18.70 20.17 -5.93
C ARG A 96 18.03 21.29 -5.15
N ASN A 97 16.77 21.08 -4.73
CA ASN A 97 16.14 21.91 -3.71
C ASN A 97 16.36 21.32 -2.30
N LYS A 98 17.16 22.01 -1.47
CA LYS A 98 17.58 21.54 -0.13
C LYS A 98 16.42 21.45 0.87
N SER A 99 15.37 22.27 0.78
CA SER A 99 14.22 22.20 1.72
C SER A 99 13.36 20.97 1.42
N ILE A 100 13.06 20.77 0.15
CA ILE A 100 12.26 19.65 -0.37
C ILE A 100 12.96 18.31 -0.06
N SER A 101 14.27 18.22 -0.26
CA SER A 101 15.04 17.01 0.04
C SER A 101 15.09 16.65 1.55
N ARG A 102 14.93 17.64 2.44
CA ARG A 102 14.79 17.39 3.88
C ARG A 102 13.39 16.89 4.22
N LEU A 103 12.37 17.43 3.56
CA LEU A 103 10.98 17.01 3.74
C LEU A 103 10.78 15.55 3.31
N CYS A 104 11.30 15.17 2.14
CA CYS A 104 11.25 13.79 1.65
C CYS A 104 11.99 12.82 2.58
N ARG A 105 13.21 13.16 3.00
CA ARG A 105 13.96 12.34 3.98
C ARG A 105 13.21 12.17 5.29
N SER A 106 12.65 13.25 5.84
CA SER A 106 11.86 13.18 7.07
C SER A 106 10.63 12.27 6.89
N LEU A 107 9.93 12.36 5.75
CA LEU A 107 8.78 11.53 5.45
C LEU A 107 9.19 10.05 5.33
N VAL A 108 10.18 9.76 4.48
CA VAL A 108 10.70 8.41 4.25
C VAL A 108 11.18 7.79 5.56
N MET A 109 12.01 8.48 6.34
CA MET A 109 12.55 7.92 7.59
C MET A 109 11.47 7.60 8.64
N LYS A 110 10.42 8.43 8.75
CA LYS A 110 9.31 8.16 9.68
C LYS A 110 8.50 6.92 9.28
N PHE A 111 8.35 6.66 7.98
CA PHE A 111 7.58 5.52 7.47
C PHE A 111 8.40 4.23 7.27
N HIS A 112 9.74 4.31 7.34
CA HIS A 112 10.64 3.17 7.10
C HIS A 112 11.20 2.50 8.35
N ASN A 113 10.98 3.08 9.53
CA ASN A 113 11.46 2.53 10.81
C ASN A 113 10.36 1.73 11.52
N ASN A 114 10.73 0.62 12.19
CA ASN A 114 9.84 -0.30 12.90
C ASN A 114 8.64 -0.81 12.07
N ILE A 115 8.93 -1.41 10.92
CA ILE A 115 7.90 -1.93 10.01
C ILE A 115 7.78 -3.45 10.05
N ILE A 116 6.54 -3.95 10.06
CA ILE A 116 6.23 -5.34 9.69
C ILE A 116 6.31 -5.48 8.17
N LYS A 117 7.19 -6.34 7.67
CA LYS A 117 7.36 -6.58 6.23
C LYS A 117 6.69 -7.88 5.82
N ASN A 118 5.69 -7.78 4.95
CA ASN A 118 5.02 -8.91 4.33
C ASN A 118 5.34 -8.96 2.83
N ARG A 119 5.61 -10.16 2.33
CA ARG A 119 5.69 -10.44 0.89
C ARG A 119 4.76 -11.61 0.59
N PRO A 120 3.55 -11.38 0.09
CA PRO A 120 2.71 -12.47 -0.38
C PRO A 120 3.43 -13.16 -1.54
N PHE A 121 3.69 -14.46 -1.40
CA PHE A 121 4.24 -15.28 -2.48
C PHE A 121 3.08 -15.98 -3.19
N VAL A 122 2.72 -15.49 -4.37
CA VAL A 122 1.68 -16.11 -5.20
C VAL A 122 2.35 -17.11 -6.13
N ARG A 123 2.09 -18.42 -5.91
CA ARG A 123 2.69 -19.52 -6.70
C ARG A 123 2.01 -19.78 -8.05
N ASN A 124 0.78 -19.30 -8.25
CA ASN A 124 -0.01 -19.61 -9.45
C ASN A 124 -0.31 -18.35 -10.24
N LEU A 125 0.21 -18.25 -11.47
CA LEU A 125 -0.11 -17.17 -12.40
C LEU A 125 -1.56 -17.24 -12.93
N SER A 126 -2.23 -18.38 -12.81
CA SER A 126 -3.59 -18.59 -13.30
C SER A 126 -4.66 -17.80 -12.53
N SER A 127 -4.41 -17.42 -11.27
CA SER A 127 -5.35 -16.63 -10.45
C SER A 127 -5.17 -15.11 -10.59
N LEU A 128 -4.16 -14.63 -11.31
CA LEU A 128 -4.02 -13.20 -11.63
C LEU A 128 -5.08 -12.73 -12.65
N HIS A 129 -5.54 -13.63 -13.52
CA HIS A 129 -6.56 -13.33 -14.53
C HIS A 129 -7.97 -13.07 -13.94
N THR A 130 -8.26 -13.58 -12.74
CA THR A 130 -9.56 -13.37 -12.08
C THR A 130 -9.60 -12.10 -11.22
N TRP A 131 -8.45 -11.62 -10.74
CA TRP A 131 -8.36 -10.40 -9.93
C TRP A 131 -8.07 -9.13 -10.72
N PHE A 132 -7.44 -9.26 -11.88
CA PHE A 132 -7.27 -8.18 -12.83
C PHE A 132 -7.95 -8.59 -14.14
N PRO A 133 -9.14 -8.06 -14.45
CA PRO A 133 -9.62 -8.16 -15.82
C PRO A 133 -8.59 -7.41 -16.66
N THR A 134 -7.83 -8.14 -17.46
CA THR A 134 -7.07 -7.56 -18.56
C THR A 134 -8.10 -6.93 -19.51
N ARG A 135 -8.53 -5.69 -19.23
CA ARG A 135 -8.92 -4.81 -20.33
C ARG A 135 -7.65 -4.73 -21.16
N LYS A 136 -7.69 -5.36 -22.33
CA LYS A 136 -6.86 -4.95 -23.45
C LYS A 136 -6.91 -3.43 -23.44
N ILE A 137 -5.80 -2.80 -23.11
CA ILE A 137 -5.62 -1.37 -23.34
C ILE A 137 -5.71 -1.29 -24.86
N VAL A 138 -6.89 -0.93 -25.35
CA VAL A 138 -7.09 -0.59 -26.75
C VAL A 138 -6.10 0.56 -26.99
N ASN A 139 -5.19 0.35 -27.93
CA ASN A 139 -4.32 1.38 -28.45
C ASN A 139 -5.20 2.43 -29.14
N GLU A 140 -5.77 3.36 -28.38
CA GLU A 140 -6.20 4.64 -28.93
C GLU A 140 -5.09 5.65 -28.60
N GLY A 141 -4.20 5.81 -29.58
CA GLY A 141 -3.26 6.91 -29.58
C GLY A 141 -4.01 8.25 -29.62
N PRO A 142 -3.37 9.34 -29.16
CA PRO A 142 -3.98 10.67 -29.24
C PRO A 142 -4.20 11.02 -30.73
N GLN A 143 -5.45 11.21 -31.11
CA GLN A 143 -5.80 11.94 -32.33
C GLN A 143 -5.36 13.39 -32.11
N ILE A 144 -4.39 13.82 -32.91
CA ILE A 144 -4.02 15.23 -33.11
C ILE A 144 -4.95 15.77 -34.18
#